data_AF-A0A534VBV1-F1
#
_entry.id   AF-A0A534VBV1-F1
#
_cell.length_a   1.000
_cell.length_b   1.000
_cell.length_c   1.000
_cell.angle_alpha   90.00
_cell.angle_beta   90.00
_cell.angle_gamma   90.00
#
_symmetry.space_group_name_H-M   'P 1'
#
loop_
_entity.id
_entity.type
_entity.pdbx_description
1 polymer ?
#
loop_
_entity_poly.entity_id
_entity_poly.type
_entity_poly.pdbx_seq_one_letter_code
_entity_poly.pdbx_strand_id
1 'polypeptide(L)'
;MQGINLAPRDAVVAANRLAPVLVAGAPPDAIDEAARRVEAERLAEVVEIQRLQQIPPRVMFGHSRWRQALFGALLPLLVRSGIAGWAFSRVFTRFARGVTDVRLEVSV
;
A
#
# COMPACT_ATOMS: atom_id res chain seq x y z
N MET A 1 -13.50 -1.35 -2.49
CA MET A 1 -13.32 -0.27 -1.50
C MET A 1 -11.86 -0.29 -1.06
N GLN A 2 -11.11 0.79 -1.31
CA GLN A 2 -9.65 0.85 -1.10
C GLN A 2 -9.24 1.58 0.20
N GLY A 3 -10.17 2.28 0.88
CA GLY A 3 -9.88 3.03 2.11
C GLY A 3 -9.66 2.17 3.37
N ILE A 4 -10.26 0.97 3.44
CA ILE A 4 -10.21 0.11 4.64
C ILE A 4 -8.81 -0.45 4.94
N ASN A 5 -7.97 -0.69 3.93
CA ASN A 5 -6.60 -1.18 4.17
C ASN A 5 -5.60 -0.06 4.45
N LEU A 6 -5.93 1.18 4.08
CA LEU A 6 -5.06 2.34 4.25
C LEU A 6 -5.25 2.98 5.64
N ALA A 7 -6.51 3.10 6.08
CA ALA A 7 -6.86 3.78 7.34
C ALA A 7 -6.22 3.16 8.61
N PRO A 8 -6.13 1.84 8.79
CA PRO A 8 -5.43 1.26 9.94
C PRO A 8 -3.94 1.60 9.94
N ARG A 9 -3.33 1.73 8.76
CA ARG A 9 -1.93 2.05 8.61
C ARG A 9 -1.66 3.54 8.83
N ASP A 10 -2.57 4.41 8.35
CA ASP A 10 -2.56 5.83 8.70
C ASP A 10 -2.64 6.01 10.22
N ALA A 11 -3.52 5.26 10.89
CA ALA A 11 -3.70 5.32 12.34
C ALA A 11 -2.43 4.93 13.11
N VAL A 12 -1.72 3.88 12.69
CA VAL A 12 -0.47 3.45 13.36
C VAL A 12 0.64 4.49 13.16
N VAL A 13 0.81 5.04 11.96
CA VAL A 13 1.83 6.08 11.70
C VAL A 13 1.51 7.36 12.48
N ALA A 14 0.23 7.76 12.52
CA ALA A 14 -0.23 8.88 13.32
C ALA A 14 0.05 8.65 14.81
N ALA A 15 -0.26 7.46 15.34
CA ALA A 15 0.02 7.11 16.73
C ALA A 15 1.52 7.20 17.06
N ASN A 16 2.37 6.61 16.23
CA ASN A 16 3.82 6.60 16.45
C ASN A 16 4.45 8.01 16.46
N ARG A 17 3.87 8.96 15.72
CA ARG A 17 4.43 10.32 15.57
C ARG A 17 3.77 11.35 16.48
N LEU A 18 2.47 11.23 16.72
CA LEU A 18 1.70 12.18 17.51
C LEU A 18 1.60 11.78 18.99
N ALA A 19 1.53 10.49 19.33
CA ALA A 19 1.38 10.08 20.73
C ALA A 19 2.55 10.56 21.61
N PRO A 20 3.83 10.46 21.22
CA PRO A 20 4.94 10.90 22.06
C PRO A 20 4.92 12.41 22.35
N VAL A 21 4.61 13.23 21.34
CA VAL A 21 4.56 14.69 21.51
C VAL A 21 3.34 15.13 22.32
N LEU A 22 2.20 14.46 22.17
CA LEU A 22 0.99 14.74 22.94
C LEU A 22 1.15 14.34 24.42
N VAL A 23 1.70 13.16 24.69
CA VAL A 23 1.94 12.66 26.06
C VAL A 23 2.97 13.52 26.79
N ALA A 24 3.99 14.00 26.08
CA ALA A 24 5.01 14.89 26.64
C ALA A 24 4.51 16.33 26.90
N GLY A 25 3.28 16.68 26.52
CA GLY A 25 2.77 18.04 26.61
C GLY A 25 3.56 19.03 25.76
N ALA A 26 4.05 18.59 24.59
CA ALA A 26 4.90 19.37 23.72
C ALA A 26 4.19 20.64 23.23
N PRO A 27 4.94 21.73 22.97
CA PRO A 27 4.37 22.97 22.49
C PRO A 27 3.74 22.81 21.08
N PRO A 28 2.82 23.71 20.68
CA PRO A 28 2.06 23.56 19.43
C PRO A 28 2.92 23.41 18.16
N ASP A 29 4.07 24.07 18.10
CA ASP A 29 5.02 23.98 16.99
C ASP A 29 5.64 22.58 16.84
N ALA A 30 5.89 21.89 17.95
CA ALA A 30 6.37 20.51 17.96
C ALA A 30 5.28 19.51 17.52
N ILE A 31 4.01 19.81 17.82
CA ILE A 31 2.86 19.03 17.35
C ILE A 31 2.68 19.22 15.84
N ASP A 32 2.79 20.46 15.35
CA ASP A 32 2.71 20.78 13.91
C ASP A 32 3.82 20.09 13.11
N GLU A 33 5.04 20.05 13.67
CA GLU A 33 6.17 19.34 13.06
C GLU A 33 5.93 17.82 13.01
N ALA A 34 5.39 17.24 14.08
CA ALA A 34 5.02 15.83 14.09
C ALA A 34 3.92 15.51 13.07
N ALA A 35 2.93 16.39 12.91
CA ALA A 35 1.87 16.26 11.91
C ALA A 35 2.42 16.33 10.47
N ARG A 36 3.33 17.27 10.18
CA ARG A 36 4.02 17.34 8.87
C ARG A 36 4.79 16.07 8.55
N ARG A 37 5.42 15.44 9.54
CA ARG A 37 6.13 14.17 9.36
C ARG A 37 5.19 13.01 9.06
N VAL A 38 4.00 12.98 9.67
CA VAL A 38 2.94 12.02 9.31
C VAL A 38 2.55 12.22 7.85
N GLU A 39 2.26 13.47 7.45
CA GLU A 39 1.89 13.79 6.08
C GLU A 39 2.96 13.34 5.08
N ALA A 40 4.23 13.71 5.30
CA ALA A 40 5.33 13.36 4.42
C ALA A 40 5.50 11.84 4.22
N GLU A 41 5.35 11.05 5.29
CA GLU A 41 5.46 9.59 5.23
C GLU A 41 4.27 8.94 4.55
N ARG A 42 3.05 9.46 4.78
CA ARG A 42 1.83 8.92 4.18
C ARG A 42 1.68 9.30 2.72
N LEU A 43 2.06 10.51 2.31
CA LEU A 43 1.94 10.95 0.92
C LEU A 43 2.79 10.10 -0.04
N ALA A 44 4.04 9.82 0.32
CA ALA A 44 4.93 8.98 -0.48
C ALA A 44 4.34 7.57 -0.68
N GLU A 45 3.78 7.01 0.38
CA GLU A 45 3.17 5.69 0.37
C GLU A 45 1.85 5.64 -0.42
N VAL A 46 0.99 6.64 -0.24
CA VAL A 46 -0.30 6.74 -0.93
C VAL A 46 -0.08 6.84 -2.43
N VAL A 47 0.89 7.65 -2.88
CA VAL A 47 1.21 7.80 -4.31
C VAL A 47 1.64 6.47 -4.92
N GLU A 48 2.51 5.71 -4.25
CA GLU A 48 3.00 4.45 -4.80
C GLU A 48 1.92 3.36 -4.81
N ILE A 49 1.11 3.27 -3.75
CA ILE A 49 -0.04 2.35 -3.72
C ILE A 49 -1.05 2.69 -4.81
N GLN A 50 -1.37 3.98 -5.00
CA GLN A 50 -2.27 4.42 -6.07
C GLN A 50 -1.69 4.12 -7.46
N ARG A 51 -0.38 4.32 -7.67
CA ARG A 51 0.30 3.97 -8.91
C ARG A 51 0.19 2.48 -9.20
N LEU A 52 0.45 1.63 -8.22
CA LEU A 52 0.33 0.17 -8.35
C LEU A 52 -1.11 -0.26 -8.62
N GLN A 53 -2.11 0.39 -8.01
CA GLN A 53 -3.53 0.11 -8.22
C GLN A 53 -4.05 0.56 -9.59
N GLN A 54 -3.40 1.52 -10.26
CA GLN A 54 -3.74 1.93 -11.63
C GLN A 54 -3.23 0.98 -12.72
N ILE A 55 -2.27 0.10 -12.39
CA ILE A 55 -1.66 -0.82 -13.37
C ILE A 55 -2.67 -1.87 -13.88
N PRO A 56 -3.40 -2.62 -13.03
CA PRO A 56 -4.33 -3.64 -13.51
C PRO A 56 -5.45 -3.09 -14.40
N PRO A 57 -6.14 -1.98 -14.06
CA PRO A 57 -7.16 -1.38 -14.92
C PRO A 57 -6.60 -0.91 -16.26
N ARG A 58 -5.41 -0.29 -16.29
CA ARG A 58 -4.77 0.14 -17.56
C ARG A 58 -4.41 -1.05 -18.46
N VAL A 59 -4.00 -2.18 -17.88
CA VAL A 59 -3.66 -3.39 -18.64
C VAL A 59 -4.93 -4.08 -19.15
N MET A 60 -5.98 -4.16 -18.34
CA MET A 60 -7.25 -4.81 -18.71
C MET A 60 -8.12 -3.97 -19.65
N PHE A 61 -8.16 -2.64 -19.47
CA PHE A 61 -9.09 -1.74 -20.19
C PHE A 61 -8.40 -0.74 -21.13
N GLY A 62 -7.08 -0.85 -21.36
CA GLY A 62 -6.37 0.02 -22.30
C GLY A 62 -6.80 -0.20 -23.77
N HIS A 63 -6.78 0.87 -24.59
CA HIS A 63 -7.22 0.86 -26.00
C HIS A 63 -6.46 -0.09 -26.96
N SER A 64 -5.42 -0.78 -26.49
CA SER A 64 -4.66 -1.74 -27.30
C SER A 64 -5.31 -3.13 -27.25
N ARG A 65 -6.22 -3.39 -28.19
CA ARG A 65 -6.92 -4.69 -28.36
C ARG A 65 -5.96 -5.88 -28.49
N TRP A 66 -4.75 -5.67 -29.04
CA TRP A 66 -3.72 -6.71 -29.15
C TRP A 66 -3.14 -7.12 -27.79
N ARG A 67 -2.97 -6.20 -26.84
CA ARG A 67 -2.53 -6.53 -25.47
C ARG A 67 -3.61 -7.32 -24.75
N GLN A 68 -4.88 -6.94 -24.90
CA GLN A 68 -6.00 -7.70 -24.33
C GLN A 68 -6.05 -9.13 -24.90
N ALA A 69 -5.88 -9.30 -26.20
CA ALA A 69 -5.83 -10.63 -26.83
C ALA A 69 -4.61 -11.45 -26.34
N LEU A 70 -3.44 -10.83 -26.23
CA LEU A 70 -2.23 -11.48 -25.73
C LEU A 70 -2.37 -11.93 -24.28
N PHE A 71 -2.90 -11.06 -23.41
CA PHE A 71 -3.21 -11.43 -22.02
C PHE A 71 -4.29 -12.51 -21.95
N GLY A 72 -5.36 -12.42 -22.76
CA GLY A 72 -6.41 -13.42 -22.82
C GLY A 72 -5.93 -14.80 -23.27
N ALA A 73 -4.91 -14.88 -24.14
CA ALA A 73 -4.31 -16.14 -24.59
C ALA A 73 -3.26 -16.69 -23.61
N LEU A 74 -2.41 -15.82 -23.04
CA LEU A 74 -1.32 -16.24 -22.15
C LEU A 74 -1.79 -16.58 -20.74
N LEU A 75 -2.79 -15.87 -20.20
CA LEU A 75 -3.31 -16.09 -18.85
C LEU A 75 -3.80 -17.53 -18.61
N PRO A 76 -4.64 -18.16 -19.47
CA PRO A 76 -5.07 -19.54 -19.27
C PRO A 76 -3.93 -20.55 -19.41
N LEU A 77 -2.92 -20.27 -20.24
CA LEU A 77 -1.72 -21.11 -20.37
C LEU A 77 -0.86 -21.05 -19.08
N LEU A 78 -0.69 -19.87 -18.48
CA LEU A 78 0.01 -19.70 -17.19
C LEU A 78 -0.74 -20.31 -16.00
N VAL A 79 -2.08 -20.25 -16.01
CA VAL A 79 -2.91 -20.89 -14.99
C VAL A 79 -2.82 -22.41 -15.11
N ARG A 80 -2.91 -22.93 -16.34
CA ARG A 80 -2.86 -24.38 -16.59
C ARG A 80 -1.48 -24.99 -16.34
N SER A 81 -0.40 -24.22 -16.44
CA SER A 81 0.97 -24.66 -16.13
C SER A 81 1.32 -24.62 -14.65
N GLY A 82 0.44 -24.13 -13.77
CA GLY A 82 0.70 -24.00 -12.33
C GLY A 82 1.67 -22.86 -11.95
N ILE A 83 2.29 -22.21 -12.93
CA ILE A 83 3.21 -21.07 -12.75
C ILE A 83 2.46 -19.89 -12.15
N ALA A 84 1.20 -19.68 -12.53
CA ALA A 84 0.37 -18.62 -11.95
C ALA A 84 0.19 -18.81 -10.44
N GLY A 85 -0.08 -20.03 -9.95
CA GLY A 85 -0.21 -20.30 -8.52
C GLY A 85 1.10 -20.07 -7.75
N TRP A 86 2.23 -20.48 -8.32
CA TRP A 86 3.56 -20.25 -7.76
C TRP A 86 3.95 -18.77 -7.71
N ALA A 87 3.72 -18.01 -8.80
CA ALA A 87 3.99 -16.58 -8.84
C ALA A 87 3.02 -15.79 -7.94
N PHE A 88 1.73 -16.15 -7.95
CA PHE A 88 0.70 -15.51 -7.14
C PHE A 88 0.94 -15.74 -5.66
N SER A 89 1.33 -16.94 -5.21
CA SER A 89 1.67 -17.17 -3.80
C SER A 89 2.82 -16.28 -3.29
N ARG A 90 3.85 -16.01 -4.11
CA ARG A 90 4.95 -15.08 -3.76
C ARG A 90 4.55 -13.62 -3.78
N VAL A 91 3.68 -13.21 -4.70
CA VAL A 91 3.22 -11.82 -4.80
C VAL A 91 2.13 -11.52 -3.78
N PHE A 92 1.17 -12.44 -3.60
CA PHE A 92 0.07 -12.32 -2.64
C PHE A 92 0.57 -12.35 -1.20
N THR A 93 1.62 -13.11 -0.87
CA THR A 93 2.24 -13.00 0.45
C THR A 93 2.91 -11.65 0.71
N ARG A 94 3.41 -10.97 -0.32
CA ARG A 94 3.92 -9.58 -0.23
C ARG A 94 2.80 -8.54 -0.18
N PHE A 95 1.71 -8.77 -0.90
CA PHE A 95 0.58 -7.83 -0.99
C PHE A 95 -0.36 -7.93 0.23
N ALA A 96 -0.61 -9.15 0.72
CA ALA A 96 -1.48 -9.42 1.86
C ALA A 96 -0.80 -9.13 3.22
N ARG A 97 0.54 -9.14 3.29
CA ARG A 97 1.28 -8.75 4.50
C ARG A 97 1.75 -7.29 4.53
N GLY A 98 1.50 -6.52 3.47
CA GLY A 98 2.09 -5.20 3.33
C GLY A 98 3.58 -5.29 2.99
N VAL A 99 4.07 -4.33 2.21
CA VAL A 99 5.46 -4.29 1.73
C VAL A 99 6.42 -3.75 2.81
N THR A 100 5.89 -3.28 3.94
CA THR A 100 6.64 -2.77 5.09
C THR A 100 6.01 -3.27 6.39
N ASP A 101 6.81 -3.88 7.25
CA ASP A 101 6.42 -4.33 8.59
C ASP A 101 6.30 -3.08 9.49
N VAL A 102 5.07 -2.56 9.67
CA VAL A 102 4.82 -1.43 10.57
C VAL A 102 4.47 -2.01 11.94
N ARG A 103 5.45 -2.02 12.84
CA ARG A 103 5.22 -2.41 14.24
C ARG A 103 4.85 -1.18 15.06
N LEU A 104 3.97 -1.41 16.02
CA LEU A 104 3.63 -0.42 17.04
C LEU A 104 4.79 -0.38 18.02
N GLU A 105 5.55 0.72 18.04
CA GLU A 105 6.72 0.88 18.91
C GLU A 105 6.37 1.58 20.23
N VAL A 106 5.13 2.05 20.37
CA VAL A 106 4.67 2.72 21.58
C VAL A 106 4.41 1.68 22.67
N SER A 107 5.31 1.61 23.63
CA SER A 107 5.03 1.09 24.97
C SER A 107 4.52 2.26 25.82
N VAL A 108 3.22 2.26 26.10
CA VAL A 108 2.60 3.17 27.08
C VAL A 108 2.90 2.67 28.48
#